data_AF-A0A1S0YMA1-F1
#
_entry.id   AF-A0A1S0YMA1-F1
#
_cell.length_a   1.000
_cell.length_b   1.000
_cell.length_c   1.000
_cell.angle_alpha   90.00
_cell.angle_beta   90.00
_cell.angle_gamma   90.00
#
_symmetry.space_group_name_H-M   'P 1'
#
loop_
_entity.id
_entity.type
_entity.pdbx_description
1 polymer ?
#
loop_
_entity_poly.entity_id
_entity_poly.type
_entity_poly.pdbx_seq_one_letter_code
_entity_poly.pdbx_strand_id
1 'polypeptide(L)'
;MELSQRLNLGDFSKLLDADEPQNDAPADTFSRLAALIERVTGEEDSVSPSTALNDTGISSLDRIELAIRIEDEFGAPITERVYDECETVGELASFLEDEQ
;
A
#
# COMPACT_ATOMS: atom_id res chain seq x y z
N MET A 1 -51.00 -4.20 16.86
CA MET A 1 -49.99 -4.82 16.00
C MET A 1 -49.23 -3.68 15.36
N GLU A 2 -48.22 -3.17 16.05
CA GLU A 2 -47.32 -2.16 15.52
C GLU A 2 -45.93 -2.72 15.65
N LEU A 3 -45.20 -2.80 14.53
CA LEU A 3 -43.75 -2.91 14.46
C LEU A 3 -43.34 -2.82 12.98
N SER A 4 -43.65 -1.69 12.35
CA SER A 4 -42.93 -1.24 11.16
C SER A 4 -41.66 -0.56 11.63
N GLN A 5 -40.61 -1.33 11.92
CA GLN A 5 -39.27 -0.78 12.06
C GLN A 5 -38.80 -0.33 10.66
N ARG A 6 -39.09 0.92 10.31
CA ARG A 6 -38.48 1.60 9.16
C ARG A 6 -36.99 1.67 9.42
N LEU A 7 -36.24 0.79 8.77
CA LEU A 7 -34.79 0.86 8.69
C LEU A 7 -34.43 2.24 8.13
N ASN A 8 -33.82 3.09 8.96
CA ASN A 8 -33.45 4.44 8.61
C ASN A 8 -32.17 4.39 7.78
N LEU A 9 -32.31 4.55 6.46
CA LEU A 9 -31.20 4.48 5.50
C LEU A 9 -30.11 5.55 5.75
N GLY A 10 -30.37 6.54 6.61
CA GLY A 10 -29.39 7.53 7.04
C GLY A 10 -28.30 7.00 7.99
N ASP A 11 -28.55 5.92 8.72
CA ASP A 11 -27.53 5.31 9.60
C ASP A 11 -26.48 4.51 8.83
N PHE A 12 -26.77 4.10 7.59
CA PHE A 12 -25.82 3.33 6.79
C PHE A 12 -24.68 4.19 6.26
N SER A 13 -24.94 5.47 5.96
CA SER A 13 -23.89 6.43 5.58
C SER A 13 -22.96 6.72 6.75
N LYS A 14 -23.48 6.73 7.98
CA LYS A 14 -22.70 7.00 9.20
C LYS A 14 -21.85 5.82 9.67
N LEU A 15 -22.07 4.64 9.09
CA LEU A 15 -21.28 3.43 9.31
C LEU A 15 -20.14 3.26 8.29
N LEU A 16 -20.10 4.11 7.26
CA LEU A 16 -18.97 4.25 6.33
C LEU A 16 -17.97 5.34 6.79
N ASP A 17 -18.36 6.18 7.75
CA ASP A 17 -17.56 7.29 8.30
C ASP A 17 -17.22 7.06 9.79
N ALA A 18 -16.86 5.82 10.16
CA ALA A 18 -16.34 5.53 11.50
C ALA A 18 -14.82 5.31 11.44
N ASP A 19 -14.13 6.32 11.98
CA ASP A 19 -12.69 6.47 12.26
C ASP A 19 -11.84 7.20 11.20
N GLU A 20 -11.84 8.54 11.28
CA GLU A 20 -10.64 9.36 11.04
C GLU A 20 -9.83 9.43 12.34
N PRO A 21 -8.48 9.43 12.27
CA PRO A 21 -7.80 10.71 12.38
C PRO A 21 -6.70 10.94 11.33
N GLN A 22 -6.50 12.21 11.05
CA GLN A 22 -5.52 12.81 10.17
C GLN A 22 -4.07 12.56 10.66
N ASN A 23 -3.16 12.33 9.69
CA ASN A 23 -1.68 12.38 9.75
C ASN A 23 -0.92 11.02 9.81
N ASP A 24 -1.01 10.22 8.75
CA ASP A 24 -0.21 9.00 8.56
C ASP A 24 0.95 9.22 7.59
N ALA A 25 2.00 9.87 8.07
CA ALA A 25 3.33 9.79 7.46
C ALA A 25 4.07 8.54 8.03
N PRO A 26 5.28 8.25 7.53
CA PRO A 26 5.83 7.02 6.91
C PRO A 26 5.29 5.61 7.20
N ALA A 27 4.46 5.42 8.23
CA ALA A 27 3.99 4.08 8.58
C ALA A 27 2.94 3.53 7.60
N ASP A 28 2.10 4.39 7.00
CA ASP A 28 1.04 3.95 6.07
C ASP A 28 1.59 3.56 4.69
N THR A 29 2.40 4.42 4.06
CA THR A 29 3.00 4.12 2.74
C THR A 29 3.84 2.86 2.80
N PHE A 30 4.69 2.70 3.83
CA PHE A 30 5.47 1.47 4.01
C PHE A 30 4.56 0.24 4.17
N SER A 31 3.52 0.31 5.01
CA SER A 31 2.62 -0.83 5.24
C SER A 31 1.88 -1.25 3.98
N ARG A 32 1.42 -0.28 3.18
CA ARG A 32 0.76 -0.52 1.89
C ARG A 32 1.73 -1.10 0.85
N LEU A 33 2.96 -0.58 0.79
CA LEU A 33 4.01 -1.12 -0.07
C LEU A 33 4.37 -2.56 0.33
N ALA A 34 4.52 -2.85 1.62
CA ALA A 34 4.80 -4.19 2.11
C ALA A 34 3.68 -5.17 1.70
N ALA A 35 2.42 -4.79 1.87
CA ALA A 35 1.27 -5.59 1.44
C ALA A 35 1.20 -5.77 -0.09
N LEU A 36 1.70 -4.81 -0.88
CA LEU A 36 1.85 -5.00 -2.33
C LEU A 36 2.92 -6.02 -2.67
N ILE A 37 4.08 -5.95 -2.01
CA ILE A 37 5.18 -6.88 -2.22
C ILE A 37 4.71 -8.31 -1.93
N GLU A 38 4.07 -8.56 -0.77
CA GLU A 38 3.50 -9.85 -0.40
C GLU A 38 2.49 -10.36 -1.45
N ARG A 39 1.62 -9.48 -1.96
CA ARG A 39 0.63 -9.83 -3.01
C ARG A 39 1.25 -10.14 -4.37
N VAL A 40 2.43 -9.59 -4.68
CA VAL A 40 3.11 -9.80 -5.96
C VAL A 40 3.99 -11.04 -5.89
N THR A 41 4.78 -11.19 -4.83
CA THR A 41 5.69 -12.32 -4.66
C THR A 41 4.97 -13.59 -4.22
N GLY A 42 3.82 -13.45 -3.53
CA GLY A 42 3.11 -14.57 -2.90
C GLY A 42 3.80 -15.09 -1.64
N GLU A 43 4.83 -14.40 -1.17
CA GLU A 43 5.53 -14.71 0.07
C GLU A 43 4.78 -14.04 1.23
N GLU A 44 4.46 -14.82 2.27
CA GLU A 44 3.78 -14.33 3.48
C GLU A 44 4.76 -13.72 4.51
N ASP A 45 6.07 -13.73 4.21
CA ASP A 45 7.09 -13.12 5.06
C ASP A 45 7.08 -11.60 4.91
N SER A 46 6.66 -10.94 5.99
CA SER A 46 6.57 -9.49 6.01
C SER A 46 7.96 -8.85 5.97
N VAL A 47 8.17 -8.00 4.96
CA VAL A 47 9.43 -7.29 4.74
C VAL A 47 9.62 -6.17 5.79
N SER A 48 10.87 -5.84 6.10
CA SER A 48 11.22 -4.72 6.98
C SER A 48 11.73 -3.53 6.17
N PRO A 49 11.74 -2.29 6.71
CA PRO A 49 12.28 -1.13 6.01
C PRO A 49 13.75 -1.30 5.59
N SER A 50 14.52 -2.05 6.38
CA SER A 50 15.94 -2.38 6.10
C SER A 50 16.13 -3.56 5.15
N THR A 51 15.05 -4.26 4.76
CA THR A 51 15.14 -5.39 3.82
C THR A 51 15.56 -4.85 2.46
N ALA A 52 16.62 -5.42 1.88
CA ALA A 52 17.06 -5.06 0.54
C ALA A 52 16.01 -5.50 -0.48
N LEU A 53 15.75 -4.70 -1.51
CA LEU A 53 14.76 -5.05 -2.54
C LEU A 53 15.08 -6.41 -3.21
N ASN A 54 16.35 -6.76 -3.34
CA ASN A 54 16.79 -8.04 -3.89
C ASN A 54 16.53 -9.24 -2.95
N ASP A 55 16.33 -9.00 -1.65
CA ASP A 55 16.06 -10.04 -0.64
C ASP A 55 14.56 -10.23 -0.37
N THR A 56 13.69 -9.44 -1.02
CA THR A 56 12.21 -9.54 -0.85
C THR A 56 11.57 -10.69 -1.62
N GLY A 57 12.34 -11.39 -2.47
CA GLY A 57 11.81 -12.42 -3.38
C GLY A 57 11.21 -11.86 -4.68
N ILE A 58 11.25 -10.54 -4.91
CA ILE A 58 10.79 -9.91 -6.16
C ILE A 58 11.67 -10.37 -7.33
N SER A 59 11.09 -11.12 -8.27
CA SER A 59 11.73 -11.45 -9.55
C SER A 59 11.70 -10.28 -10.55
N SER A 60 12.43 -10.39 -11.65
CA SER A 60 12.39 -9.37 -12.72
C SER A 60 11.00 -9.16 -13.32
N LEU A 61 10.14 -10.19 -13.35
CA LEU A 61 8.76 -10.06 -13.80
C LEU A 61 7.88 -9.39 -12.74
N ASP A 62 8.13 -9.71 -11.47
CA ASP A 62 7.43 -9.13 -10.33
C ASP A 62 7.70 -7.62 -10.21
N ARG A 63 8.89 -7.14 -10.58
CA ARG A 63 9.18 -5.70 -10.65
C ARG A 63 8.24 -4.96 -11.61
N ILE A 64 7.89 -5.58 -12.74
CA ILE A 64 6.99 -4.97 -13.72
C ILE A 64 5.58 -4.86 -13.13
N GLU A 65 5.07 -5.94 -12.55
CA GLU A 65 3.75 -5.95 -11.90
C GLU A 65 3.70 -4.99 -10.70
N LEU A 66 4.74 -5.00 -9.87
CA LEU A 66 4.86 -4.11 -8.72
C LEU A 66 4.88 -2.64 -9.16
N ALA A 67 5.63 -2.29 -10.20
CA ALA A 67 5.65 -0.94 -10.75
C ALA A 67 4.26 -0.48 -11.23
N ILE A 68 3.53 -1.35 -11.93
CA ILE A 68 2.15 -1.06 -12.39
C ILE A 68 1.21 -0.84 -11.20
N ARG A 69 1.27 -1.71 -10.18
CA ARG A 69 0.41 -1.58 -8.99
C ARG A 69 0.77 -0.37 -8.15
N ILE A 70 2.05 -0.04 -8.05
CA ILE A 70 2.50 1.18 -7.35
C ILE A 70 1.97 2.41 -8.08
N GLU A 71 2.06 2.46 -9.41
CA GLU A 71 1.50 3.58 -10.19
C GLU A 71 -0.02 3.69 -10.01
N ASP A 72 -0.75 2.56 -9.99
CA ASP A 72 -2.20 2.55 -9.76
C ASP A 72 -2.60 2.95 -8.33
N GLU A 73 -1.83 2.52 -7.32
CA GLU A 73 -2.16 2.70 -5.90
C GLU A 73 -1.64 4.02 -5.30
N PHE A 74 -0.50 4.51 -5.77
CA PHE A 74 0.17 5.72 -5.27
C PHE A 74 0.27 6.84 -6.31
N GLY A 75 0.01 6.57 -7.59
CA GLY A 75 0.17 7.56 -8.66
C GLY A 75 1.62 7.84 -9.06
N ALA A 76 2.59 7.12 -8.47
CA ALA A 76 4.02 7.33 -8.67
C ALA A 76 4.60 6.33 -9.71
N PRO A 77 5.18 6.80 -10.83
CA PRO A 77 5.74 5.91 -11.84
C PRO A 77 7.09 5.34 -11.40
N ILE A 78 7.17 4.01 -11.25
CA ILE A 78 8.42 3.32 -10.92
C ILE A 78 9.15 2.89 -12.19
N THR A 79 10.37 3.40 -12.37
CA THR A 79 11.26 3.01 -13.47
C THR A 79 12.43 2.18 -12.95
N GLU A 80 13.17 1.53 -13.85
CA GLU A 80 14.39 0.79 -13.46
C GLU A 80 15.37 1.67 -12.68
N ARG A 81 15.47 2.97 -12.99
CA ARG A 81 16.34 3.88 -12.23
C ARG A 81 15.94 4.02 -10.77
N VAL A 82 14.64 4.03 -10.48
CA VAL A 82 14.14 4.11 -9.10
C VAL A 82 14.53 2.84 -8.35
N TYR A 83 14.45 1.67 -8.99
CA TYR A 83 14.94 0.42 -8.42
C TYR A 83 16.48 0.37 -8.25
N ASP A 84 17.23 1.08 -9.10
CA ASP A 84 18.69 1.22 -8.96
C ASP A 84 19.07 2.23 -7.86
N GLU A 85 18.25 3.25 -7.62
CA GLU A 85 18.47 4.31 -6.62
C GLU A 85 17.98 3.92 -5.22
N CYS A 86 16.99 3.04 -5.11
CA CYS A 86 16.47 2.51 -3.84
C CYS A 86 17.09 1.13 -3.57
N GLU A 87 17.92 1.00 -2.54
CA GLU A 87 18.50 -0.30 -2.16
C GLU A 87 17.55 -1.12 -1.30
N THR A 88 16.72 -0.45 -0.49
CA THR A 88 15.84 -1.05 0.52
C THR A 88 14.37 -0.76 0.30
N VAL A 89 13.49 -1.59 0.89
CA VAL A 89 12.04 -1.36 0.87
C VAL A 89 11.68 -0.03 1.54
N GLY A 90 12.41 0.37 2.59
CA GLY A 90 12.18 1.63 3.28
C GLY A 90 12.53 2.85 2.42
N GLU A 91 13.59 2.77 1.61
CA GLU A 91 13.93 3.84 0.66
C GLU A 91 12.88 3.96 -0.44
N LEU A 92 12.39 2.83 -0.96
CA LEU A 92 11.29 2.84 -1.93
C LEU A 92 10.01 3.43 -1.31
N ALA A 93 9.68 3.08 -0.07
CA ALA A 93 8.55 3.69 0.63
C ALA A 93 8.72 5.20 0.81
N SER A 94 9.93 5.65 1.17
CA SER A 94 10.24 7.08 1.32
C SER A 94 10.11 7.82 -0.01
N PHE A 95 10.58 7.23 -1.11
CA PHE A 95 10.38 7.77 -2.45
C PHE A 95 8.89 7.93 -2.79
N LEU A 96 8.06 6.93 -2.44
CA LEU A 96 6.62 6.98 -2.67
C LEU A 96 5.89 8.01 -1.80
N GLU A 97 6.43 8.34 -0.63
CA GLU A 97 5.90 9.42 0.20
C GLU A 97 6.21 10.79 -0.38
N ASP A 98 7.41 10.96 -0.96
CA ASP A 98 7.82 12.23 -1.56
C ASP A 98 7.07 12.56 -2.88
N GLU A 99 6.53 11.54 -3.56
CA GLU A 99 5.76 11.69 -4.80
C GLU A 99 4.24 11.92 -4.59
N GLN A 100 3.76 11.91 -3.33
CA GLN A 100 2.34 12.15 -2.95
C GLN A 100 2.05 13.62 -2.61
#